data_AF-A0A7S4HV40-F1
#
_entry.id   AF-A0A7S4HV40-F1
#
_cell.length_a   1.000
_cell.length_b   1.000
_cell.length_c   1.000
_cell.angle_alpha   90.00
_cell.angle_beta   90.00
_cell.angle_gamma   90.00
#
_symmetry.space_group_name_H-M   'P 1'
#
loop_
_entity.id
_entity.type
_entity.pdbx_description
1 polymer ?
#
loop_
_entity_poly.entity_id
_entity_poly.type
_entity_poly.pdbx_seq_one_letter_code
_entity_poly.pdbx_strand_id
1 'polypeptide(L)'
;GTDGCGGTCGECSPNFVCGSDQGCRFEPPCPEYNCTSKNCGPDGCGGTCGECNSEFETCNNNQCETVNDYCHSATVIPVSKTETYVKGFTSIGAERVSCGRSIMNDPVWFTFAVEQTTRVHLSITSSQYSADMAIFRGNCSVLQCLQYIYDGDDFITHTLQQ
;
A
#
# COMPACT_ATOMS: atom_id res chain seq x y z
N GLY A 1 35.29 19.13 24.67
CA GLY A 1 36.38 19.99 24.18
C GLY A 1 37.69 19.50 24.78
N THR A 2 38.83 19.87 24.21
CA THR A 2 40.06 19.91 25.02
C THR A 2 39.87 20.96 26.11
N ASP A 3 40.11 20.59 27.36
CA ASP A 3 40.83 21.48 28.27
C ASP A 3 42.35 21.20 28.25
N GLY A 4 42.83 20.26 27.43
CA GLY A 4 44.26 19.96 27.35
C GLY A 4 44.81 19.27 28.61
N CYS A 5 43.97 18.71 29.49
CA CYS A 5 44.39 18.04 30.72
C CYS A 5 43.54 16.79 31.02
N GLY A 6 43.85 15.64 30.40
CA GLY A 6 43.57 14.30 30.96
C GLY A 6 42.27 14.07 31.77
N GLY A 7 41.11 14.57 31.32
CA GLY A 7 39.86 14.50 32.08
C GLY A 7 38.60 14.74 31.23
N THR A 8 37.56 13.96 31.52
CA THR A 8 36.13 14.03 31.16
C THR A 8 35.69 14.99 30.03
N CYS A 9 35.03 14.43 29.01
CA CYS A 9 34.28 15.20 28.02
C CYS A 9 33.33 16.23 28.67
N GLY A 10 33.43 17.49 28.24
CA GLY A 10 32.53 18.57 28.67
C GLY A 10 31.08 18.39 28.23
N GLU A 11 30.20 19.34 28.57
CA GLU A 11 28.78 19.30 28.20
C GLU A 11 28.60 19.28 26.68
N CYS A 12 27.93 18.24 26.16
CA CYS A 12 27.51 18.19 24.77
C CYS A 12 26.22 19.02 24.58
N SER A 13 26.05 19.61 23.38
CA SER A 13 24.80 20.28 23.00
C SER A 13 23.60 19.33 23.14
N PRO A 14 22.36 19.85 23.30
CA PRO A 14 21.16 19.00 23.33
C PRO A 14 21.11 18.03 22.14
N ASN A 15 20.82 16.74 22.40
CA ASN A 15 20.84 15.59 21.46
C ASN A 15 22.22 15.05 21.04
N PHE A 16 23.28 15.40 21.77
CA PHE A 16 24.59 14.80 21.59
C PHE A 16 25.05 14.14 22.89
N VAL A 17 25.65 12.95 22.76
CA VAL A 17 26.26 12.25 23.90
C VAL A 17 27.74 12.03 23.67
N CYS A 18 28.46 11.90 24.78
CA CYS A 18 29.88 11.64 24.77
C CYS A 18 30.17 10.19 24.38
N GLY A 19 30.91 10.01 23.30
CA GLY A 19 31.34 8.71 22.81
C GLY A 19 32.59 8.17 23.49
N SER A 20 32.85 6.88 23.26
CA SER A 20 34.05 6.15 23.73
C SER A 20 35.37 6.72 23.18
N ASP A 21 35.29 7.45 22.07
CA ASP A 21 36.36 8.21 21.42
C ASP A 21 36.51 9.64 21.99
N GLN A 22 35.79 9.97 23.07
CA GLN A 22 35.77 11.29 23.71
C GLN A 22 35.23 12.43 22.82
N GLY A 23 34.53 12.07 21.73
CA GLY A 23 33.81 13.00 20.86
C GLY A 23 32.32 13.08 21.19
N CYS A 24 31.71 14.26 21.03
CA CYS A 24 30.24 14.37 21.06
C CYS A 24 29.69 13.82 19.75
N ARG A 25 28.90 12.75 19.83
CA ARG A 25 28.20 12.16 18.68
C ARG A 25 26.71 12.40 18.82
N PHE A 26 26.05 12.62 17.68
CA PHE A 26 24.61 12.71 17.65
C PHE A 26 24.08 11.35 18.11
N GLU A 27 23.48 11.31 19.30
CA GLU A 27 22.65 10.19 19.68
C GLU A 27 21.24 10.63 19.32
N PRO A 28 20.67 10.09 18.22
CA PRO A 28 19.25 10.32 17.97
C PRO A 28 18.48 9.91 19.23
N PRO A 29 17.30 10.51 19.50
CA PRO A 29 16.45 10.17 20.64
C PRO A 29 15.78 8.80 20.43
N CYS A 30 16.58 7.75 20.28
CA CYS A 30 16.15 6.40 20.00
C CYS A 30 16.72 5.47 21.07
N PRO A 31 16.20 5.55 22.31
CA PRO A 31 16.72 4.75 23.41
C PRO A 31 16.31 3.28 23.30
N GLU A 32 15.16 2.97 22.72
CA GLU A 32 14.63 1.61 22.57
C GLU A 32 13.68 1.60 21.36
N TYR A 33 13.99 0.80 20.35
CA TYR A 33 13.09 0.33 19.29
C TYR A 33 11.58 0.58 19.55
N ASN A 34 10.91 1.41 18.75
CA ASN A 34 9.49 1.75 18.94
C ASN A 34 8.58 1.26 17.80
N CYS A 35 7.92 0.13 18.03
CA CYS A 35 6.92 -0.43 17.13
C CYS A 35 5.49 -0.28 17.62
N THR A 36 5.23 0.69 18.48
CA THR A 36 3.87 0.97 18.95
C THR A 36 2.99 1.28 17.75
N SER A 37 1.89 0.54 17.60
CA SER A 37 0.95 0.68 16.48
C SER A 37 1.55 0.41 15.08
N LYS A 38 2.64 -0.36 15.00
CA LYS A 38 3.24 -0.80 13.74
C LYS A 38 3.29 -2.32 13.66
N ASN A 39 2.91 -2.86 12.51
CA ASN A 39 3.05 -4.29 12.19
C ASN A 39 4.15 -4.54 11.15
N CYS A 40 4.57 -3.50 10.42
CA CYS A 40 5.66 -3.51 9.46
C CYS A 40 6.32 -2.11 9.38
N GLY A 41 7.49 -2.01 8.76
CA GLY A 41 8.07 -0.73 8.31
C GLY A 41 9.14 -0.14 9.25
N PRO A 42 9.72 1.02 8.93
CA PRO A 42 10.83 1.57 9.72
C PRO A 42 10.37 1.99 11.12
N ASP A 43 11.20 1.71 12.14
CA ASP A 43 10.96 2.11 13.53
C ASP A 43 11.24 3.61 13.79
N GLY A 44 11.75 4.33 12.79
CA GLY A 44 12.16 5.74 12.90
C GLY A 44 13.54 5.96 13.53
N CYS A 45 14.20 4.87 13.93
CA CYS A 45 15.48 4.81 14.62
C CYS A 45 16.55 4.03 13.83
N GLY A 46 16.21 3.57 12.62
CA GLY A 46 17.11 2.85 11.71
C GLY A 46 16.90 1.33 11.69
N GLY A 47 15.95 0.81 12.47
CA GLY A 47 15.49 -0.58 12.44
C GLY A 47 14.14 -0.76 11.72
N THR A 48 13.68 -2.00 11.62
CA THR A 48 12.40 -2.38 11.01
C THR A 48 11.48 -3.07 12.03
N CYS A 49 10.25 -2.58 12.12
CA CYS A 49 9.17 -3.09 12.95
C CYS A 49 8.40 -4.20 12.24
N GLY A 50 8.87 -5.44 12.29
CA GLY A 50 8.18 -6.57 11.67
C GLY A 50 8.31 -6.65 10.15
N GLU A 51 7.87 -7.77 9.59
CA GLU A 51 7.84 -8.08 8.16
C GLU A 51 6.46 -8.66 7.82
N CYS A 52 5.95 -8.34 6.63
CA CYS A 52 4.67 -8.89 6.18
C CYS A 52 4.89 -10.31 5.67
N ASN A 53 4.21 -11.28 6.32
CA ASN A 53 4.55 -12.71 6.23
C ASN A 53 3.84 -13.42 5.07
N SER A 54 3.33 -12.67 4.10
CA SER A 54 2.62 -13.18 2.93
C SER A 54 3.26 -12.65 1.66
N GLU A 55 3.41 -13.52 0.65
CA GLU A 55 3.79 -13.11 -0.72
C GLU A 55 2.83 -12.07 -1.31
N PHE A 56 1.67 -11.88 -0.68
CA PHE A 56 0.61 -10.97 -1.08
C PHE A 56 0.31 -9.89 -0.04
N GLU A 57 1.25 -9.56 0.83
CA GLU A 57 1.15 -8.39 1.71
C GLU A 57 2.29 -7.41 1.42
N THR A 58 1.98 -6.12 1.53
CA THR A 58 2.96 -5.05 1.44
C THR A 58 2.88 -4.17 2.68
N CYS A 59 4.00 -3.55 3.03
CA CYS A 59 4.02 -2.63 4.14
C CYS A 59 3.56 -1.24 3.69
N ASN A 60 2.35 -0.86 4.09
CA ASN A 60 1.77 0.44 3.79
C ASN A 60 1.38 1.15 5.09
N ASN A 61 1.78 2.40 5.26
CA ASN A 61 1.50 3.20 6.45
C ASN A 61 1.79 2.50 7.80
N ASN A 62 2.84 1.66 7.82
CA ASN A 62 3.26 0.82 8.97
C ASN A 62 2.30 -0.35 9.31
N GLN A 63 1.41 -0.71 8.40
CA GLN A 63 0.51 -1.86 8.50
C GLN A 63 0.76 -2.83 7.34
N CYS A 64 0.70 -4.12 7.64
CA CYS A 64 0.67 -5.13 6.58
C CYS A 64 -0.71 -5.10 5.97
N GLU A 65 -0.75 -4.72 4.71
CA GLU A 65 -1.96 -4.70 3.91
C GLU A 65 -1.77 -5.68 2.77
N THR A 66 -2.78 -6.49 2.51
CA THR A 66 -2.86 -7.32 1.31
C THR A 66 -2.74 -6.43 0.07
N VAL A 67 -2.01 -6.90 -0.96
CA VAL A 67 -1.48 -6.04 -2.04
C VAL A 67 -2.57 -5.24 -2.78
N ASN A 68 -3.86 -5.54 -2.59
CA ASN A 68 -4.93 -4.78 -3.23
C ASN A 68 -6.30 -4.82 -2.54
N ASP A 69 -6.34 -4.84 -1.21
CA ASP A 69 -7.62 -4.79 -0.46
C ASP A 69 -8.22 -3.38 -0.41
N TYR A 70 -7.43 -2.36 -0.79
CA TYR A 70 -7.80 -0.96 -0.75
C TYR A 70 -7.56 -0.28 -2.09
N CYS A 71 -8.35 0.74 -2.40
CA CYS A 71 -8.17 1.49 -3.64
C CYS A 71 -6.75 2.09 -3.79
N HIS A 72 -6.14 2.58 -2.70
CA HIS A 72 -4.82 3.21 -2.77
C HIS A 72 -3.68 2.21 -3.00
N SER A 73 -3.90 0.93 -2.71
CA SER A 73 -2.95 -0.14 -2.97
C SER A 73 -3.29 -0.93 -4.23
N ALA A 74 -4.29 -0.52 -5.02
CA ALA A 74 -4.76 -1.25 -6.20
C ALA A 74 -3.62 -1.74 -7.11
N THR A 75 -3.68 -3.02 -7.48
CA THR A 75 -2.68 -3.62 -8.38
C THR A 75 -2.80 -3.02 -9.78
N VAL A 76 -1.69 -2.55 -10.35
CA VAL A 76 -1.68 -1.98 -11.70
C VAL A 76 -1.84 -3.09 -12.75
N ILE A 77 -2.87 -2.98 -13.59
CA ILE A 77 -3.00 -3.76 -14.83
C ILE A 77 -2.34 -2.95 -15.95
N PRO A 78 -1.25 -3.44 -16.56
CA PRO A 78 -0.65 -2.75 -17.69
C PRO A 78 -1.57 -2.87 -18.91
N VAL A 79 -1.93 -1.72 -19.49
CA VAL A 79 -2.75 -1.69 -20.70
C VAL A 79 -1.90 -2.16 -21.88
N SER A 80 -2.26 -3.31 -22.45
CA SER A 80 -1.60 -3.90 -23.62
C SER A 80 -2.59 -4.18 -24.75
N LYS A 81 -2.08 -4.26 -25.97
CA LYS A 81 -2.84 -4.76 -27.14
C LYS A 81 -3.03 -6.28 -27.11
N THR A 82 -2.28 -6.97 -26.25
CA THR A 82 -2.40 -8.40 -25.97
C THR A 82 -3.06 -8.61 -24.62
N GLU A 83 -3.68 -9.77 -24.43
CA GLU A 83 -4.23 -10.15 -23.13
C GLU A 83 -3.14 -10.12 -22.06
N THR A 84 -3.48 -9.51 -20.92
CA THR A 84 -2.63 -9.46 -19.74
C THR A 84 -3.42 -10.06 -18.59
N TYR A 85 -2.81 -11.01 -17.90
CA TYR A 85 -3.41 -11.72 -16.78
C TYR A 85 -2.80 -11.21 -15.48
N VAL A 86 -3.65 -10.66 -14.60
CA VAL A 86 -3.25 -10.19 -13.28
C VAL A 86 -4.08 -10.91 -12.24
N LYS A 87 -3.46 -11.28 -11.12
CA LYS A 87 -4.11 -11.92 -9.99
C LYS A 87 -4.10 -10.98 -8.80
N GLY A 88 -5.09 -11.12 -7.93
CA GLY A 88 -5.17 -10.42 -6.66
C GLY A 88 -5.83 -11.32 -5.62
N PHE A 89 -5.69 -10.95 -4.36
CA PHE A 89 -6.17 -11.71 -3.21
C PHE A 89 -6.80 -10.73 -2.24
N THR A 90 -7.91 -11.12 -1.63
CA THR A 90 -8.53 -10.34 -0.55
C THR A 90 -8.48 -11.11 0.76
N SER A 91 -8.24 -10.40 1.86
CA SER A 91 -8.51 -10.91 3.19
C SER A 91 -9.98 -10.66 3.58
N ILE A 92 -10.48 -11.34 4.61
CA ILE A 92 -11.82 -11.09 5.15
C ILE A 92 -11.77 -9.76 5.93
N GLY A 93 -12.69 -8.84 5.63
CA GLY A 93 -12.78 -7.53 6.27
C GLY A 93 -12.04 -6.42 5.52
N ALA A 94 -11.81 -6.59 4.23
CA ALA A 94 -11.23 -5.56 3.36
C ALA A 94 -12.21 -4.39 3.12
N GLU A 95 -11.77 -3.37 2.38
CA GLU A 95 -12.53 -2.13 2.15
C GLU A 95 -13.96 -2.43 1.67
N ARG A 96 -14.96 -1.65 2.07
CA ARG A 96 -16.31 -1.80 1.52
C ARG A 96 -16.60 -0.68 0.55
N VAL A 97 -16.88 -1.01 -0.71
CA VAL A 97 -17.18 -0.01 -1.74
C VAL A 97 -18.55 -0.22 -2.37
N SER A 98 -19.27 0.88 -2.57
CA SER A 98 -20.57 0.87 -3.25
C SER A 98 -20.46 1.37 -4.68
N CYS A 99 -21.15 0.71 -5.61
CA CYS A 99 -21.29 1.15 -7.00
C CYS A 99 -22.75 0.99 -7.42
N GLY A 100 -23.44 2.11 -7.61
CA GLY A 100 -24.88 2.10 -7.91
C GLY A 100 -25.70 1.59 -6.72
N ARG A 101 -26.45 0.50 -6.92
CA ARG A 101 -27.31 -0.12 -5.88
C ARG A 101 -26.66 -1.32 -5.19
N SER A 102 -25.42 -1.63 -5.52
CA SER A 102 -24.71 -2.82 -5.05
C SER A 102 -23.50 -2.43 -4.21
N ILE A 103 -23.10 -3.36 -3.34
CA ILE A 103 -21.98 -3.18 -2.44
C ILE A 103 -21.04 -4.35 -2.62
N MET A 104 -19.79 -4.06 -2.94
CA MET A 104 -18.71 -5.04 -2.99
C MET A 104 -18.13 -5.12 -1.58
N ASN A 105 -18.33 -6.28 -0.95
CA ASN A 105 -17.68 -6.61 0.30
C ASN A 105 -16.41 -7.38 -0.05
N ASP A 106 -15.31 -7.03 0.60
CA ASP A 106 -14.00 -7.64 0.38
C ASP A 106 -13.53 -7.59 -1.10
N PRO A 107 -13.45 -6.38 -1.71
CA PRO A 107 -13.04 -6.19 -3.08
C PRO A 107 -11.54 -6.44 -3.25
N VAL A 108 -11.20 -6.92 -4.44
CA VAL A 108 -9.83 -6.98 -4.94
C VAL A 108 -9.66 -5.81 -5.91
N TRP A 109 -8.85 -4.83 -5.56
CA TRP A 109 -8.69 -3.61 -6.34
C TRP A 109 -7.65 -3.75 -7.46
N PHE A 110 -8.01 -3.23 -8.63
CA PHE A 110 -7.10 -3.08 -9.76
C PHE A 110 -7.20 -1.67 -10.33
N THR A 111 -6.10 -1.16 -10.87
CA THR A 111 -6.04 0.16 -11.50
C THR A 111 -5.33 0.08 -12.85
N PHE A 112 -5.71 0.94 -13.77
CA PHE A 112 -5.02 1.09 -15.04
C PHE A 112 -5.24 2.50 -15.58
N ALA A 113 -4.30 2.99 -16.37
CA ALA A 113 -4.38 4.29 -17.01
C ALA A 113 -4.53 4.12 -18.52
N VAL A 114 -5.36 4.95 -19.13
CA VAL A 114 -5.51 5.04 -20.59
C VAL A 114 -5.07 6.44 -21.05
N GLU A 115 -4.08 6.49 -21.92
CA GLU A 115 -3.53 7.77 -22.44
C GLU A 115 -4.37 8.37 -23.58
N GLN A 116 -5.19 7.54 -24.22
CA GLN A 116 -6.03 7.90 -25.35
C GLN A 116 -7.40 7.23 -25.19
N THR A 117 -8.44 7.82 -25.79
CA THR A 117 -9.76 7.21 -25.84
C THR A 117 -9.66 5.86 -26.55
N THR A 118 -9.94 4.78 -25.82
CA THR A 118 -9.78 3.41 -26.31
C THR A 118 -10.85 2.50 -25.72
N ARG A 119 -11.06 1.36 -26.37
CA ARG A 119 -11.90 0.29 -25.82
C ARG A 119 -11.01 -0.65 -25.00
N VAL A 120 -11.45 -0.95 -23.78
CA VAL A 120 -10.78 -1.90 -22.90
C VAL A 120 -11.71 -3.10 -22.70
N HIS A 121 -11.15 -4.28 -22.89
CA HIS A 121 -11.82 -5.54 -22.58
C HIS A 121 -11.31 -6.00 -21.22
N LEU A 122 -12.22 -6.16 -20.27
CA LEU A 122 -11.94 -6.66 -18.93
C LEU A 122 -12.73 -7.96 -18.75
N SER A 123 -12.05 -9.01 -18.34
CA SER A 123 -12.68 -10.29 -18.03
C SER A 123 -12.18 -10.79 -16.70
N ILE A 124 -13.07 -11.40 -15.92
CA ILE A 124 -12.71 -12.13 -14.71
C ILE A 124 -12.80 -13.59 -15.08
N THR A 125 -11.65 -14.25 -15.13
CA THR A 125 -11.59 -15.69 -15.38
C THR A 125 -11.27 -16.40 -14.07
N SER A 126 -12.16 -17.29 -13.66
CA SER A 126 -11.98 -18.22 -12.53
C SER A 126 -11.63 -17.58 -11.19
N SER A 127 -12.64 -17.46 -10.34
CA SER A 127 -12.43 -17.43 -8.89
C SER A 127 -13.07 -18.69 -8.30
N GLN A 128 -12.63 -19.15 -7.12
CA GLN A 128 -13.31 -20.24 -6.39
C GLN A 128 -14.70 -19.83 -5.87
N TYR A 129 -15.07 -18.58 -6.12
CA TYR A 129 -16.28 -17.89 -5.67
C TYR A 129 -16.98 -17.23 -6.87
N SER A 130 -18.24 -16.82 -6.69
CA SER A 130 -18.90 -15.92 -7.63
C SER A 130 -18.35 -14.51 -7.40
N ALA A 131 -17.86 -13.85 -8.45
CA ALA A 131 -17.11 -12.61 -8.35
C ALA A 131 -17.72 -11.50 -9.20
N ASP A 132 -18.38 -10.54 -8.54
CA ASP A 132 -18.92 -9.35 -9.20
C ASP A 132 -17.81 -8.35 -9.55
N MET A 133 -18.04 -7.51 -10.56
CA MET A 133 -17.11 -6.43 -10.95
C MET A 133 -17.79 -5.06 -10.86
N ALA A 134 -17.07 -4.07 -10.33
CA ALA A 134 -17.41 -2.67 -10.49
C ALA A 134 -16.27 -1.90 -11.19
N ILE A 135 -16.64 -0.99 -12.09
CA ILE A 135 -15.72 -0.10 -12.78
C ILE A 135 -15.89 1.30 -12.21
N PHE A 136 -14.80 1.89 -11.74
CA PHE A 136 -14.75 3.24 -11.22
C PHE A 136 -13.83 4.13 -12.08
N ARG A 137 -14.06 5.44 -12.00
CA ARG A 137 -13.17 6.48 -12.53
C ARG A 137 -12.83 7.48 -11.44
N GLY A 138 -11.60 7.97 -11.46
CA GLY A 138 -11.12 9.04 -10.57
C GLY A 138 -10.13 8.54 -9.52
N ASN A 139 -9.87 9.40 -8.54
CA ASN A 139 -9.00 9.07 -7.41
C ASN A 139 -9.79 8.36 -6.30
N CYS A 140 -9.10 7.61 -5.44
CA CYS A 140 -9.72 6.87 -4.34
C CYS A 140 -10.60 7.71 -3.41
N SER A 141 -10.34 9.02 -3.28
CA SER A 141 -11.16 9.93 -2.47
C SER A 141 -12.47 10.37 -3.12
N VAL A 142 -12.65 10.19 -4.43
CA VAL A 142 -13.78 10.70 -5.22
C VAL A 142 -14.16 9.74 -6.35
N LEU A 143 -14.11 8.43 -6.10
CA LEU A 143 -14.41 7.42 -7.11
C LEU A 143 -15.84 7.58 -7.66
N GLN A 144 -15.93 7.76 -8.97
CA GLN A 144 -17.19 7.74 -9.71
C GLN A 144 -17.44 6.32 -10.20
N CYS A 145 -18.48 5.67 -9.68
CA CYS A 145 -18.98 4.41 -10.22
C CYS A 145 -19.49 4.64 -11.65
N LEU A 146 -18.92 3.90 -12.60
CA LEU A 146 -19.33 3.91 -14.00
C LEU A 146 -20.26 2.74 -14.31
N GLN A 147 -19.92 1.55 -13.79
CA GLN A 147 -20.65 0.33 -14.12
C GLN A 147 -20.50 -0.70 -12.99
N TYR A 148 -21.59 -1.42 -12.70
CA TYR A 148 -21.61 -2.58 -11.82
C TYR A 148 -22.09 -3.80 -12.61
N ILE A 149 -21.49 -4.95 -12.36
CA ILE A 149 -21.67 -6.15 -13.16
C ILE A 149 -21.74 -7.35 -12.22
N TYR A 150 -22.86 -8.06 -12.34
CA TYR A 150 -23.07 -9.31 -11.62
C TYR A 150 -22.46 -10.46 -12.42
N ASP A 151 -21.80 -11.38 -11.71
CA ASP A 151 -21.21 -12.60 -12.26
C ASP A 151 -22.31 -13.59 -12.69
N GLY A 152 -22.93 -13.27 -13.83
CA GLY A 152 -23.86 -14.12 -14.55
C GLY A 152 -23.65 -14.11 -16.06
N ASP A 153 -22.84 -13.18 -16.58
CA ASP A 153 -22.54 -13.04 -18.01
C ASP A 153 -21.03 -12.91 -18.23
N ASP A 154 -20.52 -13.81 -19.06
CA ASP A 154 -19.12 -13.94 -19.48
C ASP A 154 -18.71 -12.72 -20.35
N PHE A 155 -17.53 -12.15 -20.06
CA PHE A 155 -16.85 -11.05 -20.77
C PHE A 155 -17.50 -9.65 -20.73
N ILE A 156 -16.72 -8.65 -20.27
CA ILE A 156 -17.16 -7.25 -20.25
C ILE A 156 -16.30 -6.43 -21.21
N THR A 157 -16.97 -5.74 -22.11
CA THR A 157 -16.34 -4.75 -22.99
C THR A 157 -16.81 -3.37 -22.59
N HIS A 158 -15.91 -2.52 -22.09
CA HIS A 158 -16.23 -1.12 -21.79
C HIS A 158 -15.40 -0.19 -22.67
N THR A 159 -16.05 0.84 -23.22
CA THR A 159 -15.34 1.88 -23.98
C THR A 159 -15.07 3.04 -23.05
N LEU A 160 -13.81 3.28 -22.69
CA LEU A 160 -13.44 4.40 -21.85
C LEU A 160 -13.18 5.63 -22.72
N GLN A 161 -14.01 6.64 -22.52
CA GLN A 161 -13.87 7.96 -23.14
C GLN A 161 -13.20 8.91 -22.16
N GLN A 162 -12.20 9.68 -22.60
CA GLN A 162 -11.56 10.68 -21.73
C GLN A 162 -12.58 11.71 -21.27
#